data_AF-A0A349XMM3-F1
#
_entry.id   AF-A0A349XMM3-F1
#
_cell.length_a   1.000
_cell.length_b   1.000
_cell.length_c   1.000
_cell.angle_alpha   90.00
_cell.angle_beta   90.00
_cell.angle_gamma   90.00
#
_symmetry.space_group_name_H-M   'P 1'
#
loop_
_entity.id
_entity.type
_entity.pdbx_description
1 polymer ?
#
loop_
_entity_poly.entity_id
_entity_poly.type
_entity_poly.pdbx_seq_one_letter_code
_entity_poly.pdbx_strand_id
1 'polypeptide(L)'
;MVSNRHPRVRDSLSLEALQAEDHVLVRSSGTGHAIVDKTLEREGVVRRVQLQLPSFLGVARIVAQTELLAIVPYRYGASMVDSEDVRMLPVPLALPSFQVKQHWHERYHADASNRWLRGAIAMLFG
;
A
#
# COMPACT_ATOMS: atom_id res chain seq x y z
N MET A 1 0.06 -3.86 -6.91
CA MET A 1 -0.37 -2.92 -7.97
C MET A 1 0.58 -3.06 -9.14
N VAL A 2 0.04 -3.07 -10.35
CA VAL A 2 0.79 -3.27 -11.61
C VAL A 2 0.07 -2.54 -12.76
N SER A 3 0.80 -2.08 -13.78
CA SER A 3 0.20 -1.48 -14.99
C SER A 3 -0.68 -2.50 -15.74
N ASN A 4 -1.84 -2.08 -16.25
CA ASN A 4 -2.67 -2.88 -17.15
C ASN A 4 -1.93 -3.32 -18.42
N ARG A 5 -0.87 -2.62 -18.80
CA ARG A 5 -0.04 -2.90 -19.98
C ARG A 5 1.24 -3.65 -19.66
N HIS A 6 1.43 -4.12 -18.43
CA HIS A 6 2.64 -4.82 -18.04
C HIS A 6 2.83 -6.09 -18.90
N PRO A 7 3.97 -6.28 -19.58
CA PRO A 7 4.10 -7.31 -20.61
C PRO A 7 4.16 -8.75 -20.05
N ARG A 8 4.73 -8.92 -18.85
CA ARG A 8 4.99 -10.23 -18.23
C ARG A 8 3.97 -10.63 -17.14
N VAL A 9 3.55 -9.70 -16.30
CA VAL A 9 2.51 -9.91 -15.28
C VAL A 9 1.14 -9.59 -15.86
N ARG A 10 0.19 -10.54 -15.78
CA ARG A 10 -1.21 -10.40 -16.23
C ARG A 10 -2.19 -10.59 -15.07
N ASP A 11 -3.01 -11.63 -15.08
CA ASP A 11 -4.13 -11.79 -14.13
C ASP A 11 -3.71 -12.35 -12.76
N SER A 12 -2.48 -12.83 -12.64
CA SER A 12 -1.92 -13.37 -11.40
C SER A 12 -0.45 -12.99 -11.24
N LEU A 13 0.02 -12.97 -10.00
CA LEU A 13 1.41 -12.73 -9.65
C LEU A 13 1.91 -13.93 -8.83
N SER A 14 2.90 -14.66 -9.34
CA SER A 14 3.58 -15.73 -8.59
C SER A 14 4.72 -15.15 -7.74
N LEU A 15 5.24 -15.93 -6.79
CA LEU A 15 6.36 -15.51 -5.95
C LEU A 15 7.64 -15.31 -6.77
N GLU A 16 7.85 -16.13 -7.80
CA GLU A 16 8.97 -16.02 -8.73
C GLU A 16 8.86 -14.73 -9.54
N ALA A 17 7.67 -14.43 -10.08
CA ALA A 17 7.40 -13.19 -10.79
C ALA A 17 7.57 -11.96 -9.89
N LEU A 18 7.12 -12.03 -8.62
CA LEU A 18 7.32 -10.96 -7.65
C LEU A 18 8.81 -10.62 -7.47
N GLN A 19 9.70 -11.62 -7.43
CA GLN A 19 11.14 -11.41 -7.30
C GLN A 19 11.83 -11.05 -8.62
N ALA A 20 11.23 -11.48 -9.74
CA ALA A 20 11.73 -11.27 -11.09
C ALA A 20 11.26 -9.96 -11.75
N GLU A 21 10.43 -9.17 -11.09
CA GLU A 21 10.08 -7.83 -11.57
C GLU A 21 10.77 -6.75 -10.73
N ASP A 22 10.87 -5.56 -11.32
CA ASP A 22 11.42 -4.40 -10.66
C ASP A 22 10.33 -3.66 -9.87
N HIS A 23 10.71 -3.01 -8.77
CA HIS A 23 9.76 -2.44 -7.81
C HIS A 23 9.97 -0.95 -7.58
N VAL A 24 8.85 -0.26 -7.37
CA VAL A 24 8.81 0.98 -6.58
C VAL A 24 8.58 0.61 -5.11
N LEU A 25 9.49 1.06 -4.25
CA LEU A 25 9.36 0.99 -2.80
C LEU A 25 8.84 2.33 -2.25
N VAL A 26 7.86 2.28 -1.35
CA VAL A 26 7.46 3.45 -0.55
C VAL A 26 8.04 3.33 0.84
N ARG A 27 8.99 4.20 1.19
CA ARG A 27 9.50 4.30 2.57
C ARG A 27 8.41 4.89 3.45
N SER A 28 7.96 4.10 4.42
CA SER A 28 6.84 4.43 5.30
C SER A 28 7.18 4.15 6.76
N SER A 29 8.42 4.47 7.15
CA SER A 29 8.93 4.28 8.51
C SER A 29 7.97 4.85 9.56
N GLY A 30 7.70 4.08 10.61
CA GLY A 30 6.76 4.47 11.67
C GLY A 30 5.28 4.25 11.35
N THR A 31 4.95 3.72 10.16
CA THR A 31 3.57 3.37 9.79
C THR A 31 3.34 1.86 9.85
N GLY A 32 2.07 1.45 9.83
CA GLY A 32 1.70 0.04 9.68
C GLY A 32 2.19 -0.60 8.38
N HIS A 33 2.44 0.16 7.32
CA HIS A 33 2.90 -0.38 6.03
C HIS A 33 4.37 -0.85 6.08
N ALA A 34 5.19 -0.30 6.97
CA ALA A 34 6.59 -0.72 7.14
C ALA A 34 6.75 -2.19 7.55
N ILE A 35 5.67 -2.85 7.99
CA ILE A 35 5.69 -4.27 8.31
C ILE A 35 5.91 -5.16 7.08
N VAL A 36 5.54 -4.68 5.88
CA VAL A 36 5.64 -5.43 4.63
C VAL A 36 7.09 -5.83 4.36
N ASP A 37 8.02 -4.88 4.43
CA ASP A 37 9.43 -5.13 4.15
C ASP A 37 10.03 -6.16 5.11
N LYS A 38 9.70 -6.04 6.40
CA LYS A 38 10.13 -7.00 7.44
C LYS A 38 9.55 -8.40 7.23
N THR A 39 8.35 -8.50 6.67
CA THR A 39 7.74 -9.80 6.36
C THR A 39 8.39 -10.40 5.12
N LEU A 40 8.59 -9.63 4.06
CA LEU A 40 9.26 -10.10 2.85
C LEU A 40 10.67 -10.60 3.16
N GLU A 41 11.42 -9.87 4.00
CA GLU A 41 12.76 -10.29 4.46
C GLU A 41 12.71 -11.61 5.24
N ARG A 42 11.76 -11.76 6.17
CA ARG A 42 11.58 -13.00 6.95
C ARG A 42 11.20 -14.20 6.10
N GLU A 43 10.41 -13.98 5.06
CA GLU A 43 10.01 -15.02 4.09
C GLU A 43 11.07 -15.25 2.99
N GLY A 44 12.25 -14.62 3.08
CA GLY A 44 13.33 -14.78 2.11
C GLY A 44 13.05 -14.17 0.73
N VAL A 45 12.06 -13.29 0.63
CA VAL A 45 11.64 -12.65 -0.63
C VAL A 45 12.49 -11.42 -0.89
N VAL A 46 13.37 -11.52 -1.89
CA VAL A 46 14.22 -10.41 -2.32
C VAL A 46 13.58 -9.68 -3.49
N ARG A 47 13.40 -8.37 -3.36
CA ARG A 47 12.87 -7.51 -4.44
C ARG A 47 13.97 -6.71 -5.10
N ARG A 48 13.83 -6.49 -6.40
CA ARG A 48 14.66 -5.56 -7.17
C ARG A 48 14.08 -4.15 -7.11
N VAL A 49 14.47 -3.37 -6.11
CA VAL A 49 13.97 -2.00 -5.94
C VAL A 49 14.73 -1.05 -6.87
N GLN A 50 14.06 -0.55 -7.92
CA GLN A 50 14.63 0.42 -8.87
C GLN A 50 14.32 1.87 -8.48
N LEU A 51 13.21 2.09 -7.77
CA LEU A 51 12.79 3.42 -7.34
C LEU A 51 12.33 3.37 -5.89
N GLN A 52 12.69 4.40 -5.14
CA GLN A 52 12.26 4.58 -3.77
C GLN A 52 11.64 5.95 -3.56
N LEU A 53 10.43 5.99 -3.01
CA LEU A 53 9.67 7.21 -2.77
C LEU A 53 9.40 7.40 -1.27
N PRO A 54 9.28 8.65 -0.78
CA PRO A 54 8.98 8.94 0.62
C PRO A 54 7.49 8.84 0.97
N SER A 55 6.60 8.69 -0.02
CA SER A 55 5.15 8.62 0.18
C SER A 55 4.46 7.92 -0.98
N PHE A 56 3.16 7.64 -0.84
CA PHE A 56 2.33 7.04 -1.90
C PHE A 56 1.94 8.02 -3.01
N LEU A 57 2.30 9.31 -2.88
CA LEU A 57 1.99 10.30 -3.90
C LEU A 57 2.70 9.94 -5.21
N GLY A 58 1.91 9.80 -6.30
CA GLY A 58 2.43 9.48 -7.63
C GLY A 58 2.79 8.02 -7.89
N VAL A 59 2.71 7.11 -6.90
CA VAL A 59 3.06 5.68 -7.11
C VAL A 59 2.22 5.05 -8.21
N ALA A 60 0.89 5.24 -8.18
CA ALA A 60 -0.01 4.68 -9.19
C ALA A 60 0.33 5.18 -10.61
N ARG A 61 0.57 6.48 -10.78
CA ARG A 61 0.97 7.08 -12.06
C ARG A 61 2.29 6.51 -12.58
N ILE A 62 3.29 6.37 -11.70
CA ILE A 62 4.60 5.78 -12.07
C ILE A 62 4.41 4.33 -12.49
N VAL A 63 3.66 3.54 -11.73
CA VAL A 63 3.37 2.14 -12.06
C VAL A 63 2.62 2.06 -13.39
N ALA A 64 1.63 2.92 -13.64
CA ALA A 64 0.88 2.92 -14.92
C ALA A 64 1.78 3.13 -16.15
N GLN A 65 2.82 3.94 -16.01
CA GLN A 65 3.73 4.35 -17.09
C GLN A 65 5.02 3.53 -17.18
N THR A 66 5.19 2.53 -16.32
CA THR A 66 6.40 1.72 -16.26
C THR A 66 6.06 0.22 -16.13
N GLU A 67 7.08 -0.62 -16.11
CA GLU A 67 6.95 -2.04 -15.78
C GLU A 67 7.20 -2.31 -14.29
N LEU A 68 7.21 -1.27 -13.44
CA LEU A 68 7.47 -1.44 -12.03
C LEU A 68 6.24 -1.96 -11.29
N LEU A 69 6.47 -2.85 -10.32
CA LEU A 69 5.47 -3.27 -9.35
C LEU A 69 5.49 -2.40 -8.10
N ALA A 70 4.36 -2.29 -7.43
CA ALA A 70 4.28 -1.72 -6.09
C ALA A 70 3.38 -2.55 -5.17
N ILE A 71 3.88 -2.86 -3.97
CA ILE A 71 3.05 -3.39 -2.88
C ILE A 71 2.50 -2.19 -2.12
N VAL A 72 1.17 -2.07 -2.08
CA VAL A 72 0.48 -0.90 -1.53
C VAL A 72 -0.70 -1.35 -0.65
N PRO A 73 -1.16 -0.51 0.30
CA PRO A 73 -2.39 -0.77 1.04
C PRO A 73 -3.58 -0.93 0.09
N TYR A 74 -4.46 -1.90 0.37
CA TYR A 74 -5.59 -2.21 -0.51
C TYR A 74 -6.48 -0.98 -0.78
N ARG A 75 -6.86 -0.21 0.26
CA ARG A 75 -7.70 0.99 0.10
C ARG A 75 -7.07 2.03 -0.82
N TYR A 76 -5.75 2.21 -0.75
CA TYR A 76 -5.03 3.10 -1.67
C TYR A 76 -5.10 2.54 -3.10
N GLY A 77 -4.73 1.28 -3.32
CA GLY A 77 -4.77 0.67 -4.64
C GLY A 77 -6.15 0.72 -5.28
N ALA A 78 -7.19 0.39 -4.49
CA ALA A 78 -8.59 0.46 -4.91
C ALA A 78 -9.05 1.87 -5.28
N SER A 79 -8.53 2.93 -4.63
CA SER A 79 -8.85 4.31 -5.04
C SER A 79 -8.17 4.74 -6.35
N MET A 80 -7.13 4.03 -6.77
CA MET A 80 -6.30 4.43 -7.91
C MET A 80 -6.69 3.72 -9.21
N VAL A 81 -7.27 2.51 -9.15
CA VAL A 81 -7.62 1.71 -10.35
C VAL A 81 -8.61 2.43 -11.28
N ASP A 82 -9.46 3.31 -10.75
CA ASP A 82 -10.42 4.07 -11.56
C ASP A 82 -9.78 5.29 -12.23
N SER A 83 -8.63 5.75 -11.73
CA SER A 83 -7.98 7.01 -12.13
C SER A 83 -6.69 6.84 -12.92
N GLU A 84 -6.04 5.68 -12.82
CA GLU A 84 -4.76 5.36 -13.45
C GLU A 84 -4.84 3.98 -14.11
N ASP A 85 -4.04 3.74 -15.16
CA ASP A 85 -4.07 2.50 -15.95
C ASP A 85 -3.36 1.33 -15.23
N VAL A 86 -3.85 0.99 -14.04
CA VAL A 86 -3.31 0.00 -13.13
C VAL A 86 -4.37 -1.00 -12.66
N ARG A 87 -3.93 -2.17 -12.20
CA ARG A 87 -4.76 -3.16 -11.50
C ARG A 87 -4.11 -3.64 -10.21
N MET A 88 -4.97 -4.19 -9.35
CA MET A 88 -4.58 -4.81 -8.10
C MET A 88 -4.55 -6.32 -8.25
N LEU A 89 -3.43 -6.93 -7.83
CA LEU A 89 -3.27 -8.37 -7.71
C LEU A 89 -2.97 -8.72 -6.25
N PRO A 90 -3.43 -9.88 -5.76
CA PRO A 90 -3.02 -10.36 -4.44
C PRO A 90 -1.51 -10.56 -4.40
N VAL A 91 -0.91 -10.30 -3.24
CA VAL A 91 0.49 -10.62 -3.01
C VAL A 91 0.61 -12.13 -2.82
N PRO A 92 1.55 -12.83 -3.48
CA PRO A 92 1.68 -14.30 -3.43
C PRO A 92 2.32 -14.82 -2.12
N LEU A 93 2.07 -14.13 -1.01
CA LEU A 93 2.46 -14.55 0.34
C LEU A 93 1.55 -13.86 1.36
N ALA A 94 1.45 -14.45 2.55
CA ALA A 94 0.68 -13.87 3.64
C ALA A 94 1.40 -12.63 4.19
N LEU A 95 0.78 -11.46 4.03
CA LEU A 95 1.22 -10.24 4.67
C LEU A 95 0.37 -9.95 5.92
N PRO A 96 0.97 -9.48 7.02
CA PRO A 96 0.20 -9.12 8.20
C PRO A 96 -0.67 -7.90 7.90
N SER A 97 -1.91 -7.94 8.39
CA SER A 97 -2.79 -6.76 8.37
C SER A 97 -2.35 -5.74 9.41
N PHE A 98 -2.62 -4.47 9.15
CA PHE A 98 -2.50 -3.40 10.14
C PHE A 98 -3.85 -2.71 10.36
N GLN A 99 -4.02 -2.12 11.54
CA GLN A 99 -5.23 -1.37 11.88
C GLN A 99 -4.99 0.13 11.68
N VAL A 100 -5.95 0.80 11.06
CA VAL A 100 -6.01 2.26 11.04
C VAL A 100 -6.79 2.71 12.27
N LYS A 101 -6.20 3.57 13.10
CA LYS A 101 -6.77 4.01 14.37
C LYS A 101 -6.82 5.53 14.44
N GLN A 102 -7.83 6.03 15.14
CA GLN A 102 -7.90 7.43 15.54
C GLN A 102 -7.16 7.59 16.87
N HIS A 103 -6.31 8.60 16.97
CA HIS A 103 -5.57 8.91 18.19
C HIS A 103 -5.89 10.34 18.64
N TRP A 104 -6.14 10.52 19.92
CA TRP A 104 -6.31 11.83 20.55
C TRP A 104 -5.70 11.80 21.94
N HIS A 105 -5.32 12.97 22.44
CA HIS A 105 -4.80 13.10 23.80
C HIS A 105 -5.95 13.12 24.81
N GLU A 106 -5.75 12.54 26.00
CA GLU A 106 -6.77 12.44 27.06
C GLU A 106 -7.39 13.79 27.43
N ARG A 107 -6.58 14.85 27.44
CA ARG A 107 -7.04 16.25 27.60
C ARG A 107 -8.23 16.64 26.72
N TYR A 108 -8.35 16.09 25.52
CA TYR A 108 -9.43 16.38 24.56
C TYR A 108 -10.51 15.30 24.54
N HIS A 109 -10.47 14.34 25.46
CA HIS A 109 -11.44 13.25 25.49
C HIS A 109 -12.88 13.79 25.63
N ALA A 110 -13.10 14.75 26.54
CA ALA A 110 -14.41 15.33 26.77
C ALA A 110 -14.77 16.51 25.82
N ASP A 111 -13.80 17.05 25.07
CA ASP A 111 -13.99 18.22 24.20
C ASP A 111 -15.04 17.96 23.11
N ALA A 112 -16.07 18.81 23.05
CA ALA A 112 -17.25 18.58 22.20
C ALA A 112 -16.90 18.51 20.70
N SER A 113 -16.02 19.40 20.23
CA SER A 113 -15.59 19.44 18.83
C SER A 113 -14.79 18.19 18.46
N ASN A 114 -13.87 17.76 19.34
CA ASN A 114 -13.12 16.52 19.16
C ASN A 114 -14.03 15.30 19.15
N ARG A 115 -14.99 15.20 20.08
CA ARG A 115 -15.97 14.09 20.11
C ARG A 115 -16.79 14.01 18.84
N TRP A 116 -17.28 15.16 18.37
CA TRP A 116 -18.05 15.24 17.14
C TRP A 116 -17.22 14.72 15.95
N LEU A 117 -16.00 15.23 15.77
CA LEU A 117 -15.14 14.85 14.66
C LEU A 117 -14.79 13.35 14.70
N ARG A 118 -14.33 12.83 15.84
CA ARG A 118 -13.96 11.41 15.93
C ARG A 118 -15.15 10.47 15.78
N GLY A 119 -16.33 10.91 16.22
CA GLY A 119 -17.60 10.22 15.99
C GLY A 119 -18.00 10.21 14.51
N ALA A 120 -17.88 11.34 13.82
CA ALA A 120 -18.14 11.42 12.39
C ALA A 120 -17.18 10.54 11.57
N ILE A 121 -15.88 10.56 11.88
CA ILE A 121 -14.89 9.67 11.25
C ILE A 121 -15.22 8.20 11.52
N ALA A 122 -15.60 7.85 12.75
CA ALA A 122 -15.98 6.47 13.08
C ALA A 122 -17.25 6.03 12.33
N MET A 123 -18.22 6.92 12.13
CA MET A 123 -19.43 6.62 11.35
C MET A 123 -19.12 6.38 9.86
N LEU A 124 -18.18 7.15 9.30
CA LEU A 124 -17.84 7.07 7.87
C LEU A 124 -16.86 5.93 7.53
N PHE A 125 -15.97 5.57 8.46
CA PHE A 125 -14.82 4.69 8.17
C PHE A 125 -14.61 3.55 9.17
N GLY A 126 -15.39 3.52 10.26
CA GLY A 126 -15.33 2.50 11.31
C GLY A 126 -16.15 1.25 11.01
#